data_AF-A0A6N2BGV4-F1
#
_entry.id   AF-A0A6N2BGV4-F1
#
_cell.length_a   1.000
_cell.length_b   1.000
_cell.length_c   1.000
_cell.angle_alpha   90.00
_cell.angle_beta   90.00
_cell.angle_gamma   90.00
#
_symmetry.space_group_name_H-M   'P 1'
#
loop_
_entity.id
_entity.type
_entity.pdbx_description
1 polymer ?
#
loop_
_entity_poly.entity_id
_entity_poly.type
_entity_poly.pdbx_seq_one_letter_code
_entity_poly.pdbx_strand_id
1 'polypeptide(L)' 'MDPEAARNARDSLDLVFHMSNILDTGLDRHALSILIALSELGFNPEALAAVVKELRRETPVSSSVQSSAPSAP' A
#
# COMPACT_ATOMS: atom_id res chain seq x y z
N MET A 1 9.09 -4.57 -24.20
CA MET A 1 8.88 -4.79 -22.75
C MET A 1 9.15 -6.26 -22.51
N ASP A 2 10.16 -6.56 -21.71
CA ASP A 2 10.54 -7.94 -21.41
C ASP A 2 9.48 -8.57 -20.47
N PRO A 3 8.82 -9.67 -20.88
CA PRO A 3 7.71 -10.25 -20.10
C PRO A 3 8.17 -10.85 -18.78
N GLU A 4 9.44 -11.24 -18.65
CA GLU A 4 10.01 -11.77 -17.41
C GLU A 4 10.26 -10.64 -16.40
N ALA A 5 10.73 -9.48 -16.86
CA ALA A 5 10.90 -8.30 -16.01
C ALA A 5 9.57 -7.86 -15.35
N ALA A 6 8.47 -7.86 -16.11
CA ALA A 6 7.16 -7.49 -15.59
C ALA A 6 6.63 -8.49 -14.55
N ARG A 7 6.97 -9.77 -14.71
CA ARG A 7 6.61 -10.83 -13.78
C ARG A 7 7.43 -10.76 -12.49
N ASN A 8 8.75 -10.56 -12.61
CA ASN A 8 9.63 -10.36 -11.45
C ASN A 8 9.23 -9.15 -10.61
N ALA A 9 8.81 -8.05 -11.24
CA ALA A 9 8.34 -6.86 -10.53
C ALA A 9 7.05 -7.15 -9.72
N ARG A 10 6.12 -7.91 -10.30
CA ARG A 10 4.89 -8.33 -9.61
C ARG A 10 5.18 -9.25 -8.44
N ASP A 11 6.01 -10.27 -8.64
CA ASP A 11 6.38 -11.22 -7.59
C ASP A 11 7.12 -10.52 -6.44
N SER A 12 7.99 -9.55 -6.76
CA SER A 12 8.67 -8.71 -5.76
C SER A 12 7.68 -7.84 -4.97
N LEU A 13 6.72 -7.20 -5.64
CA LEU A 13 5.69 -6.40 -4.98
C LEU A 13 4.83 -7.25 -4.04
N ASP A 14 4.46 -8.45 -4.46
CA ASP A 14 3.68 -9.41 -3.68
C ASP A 14 4.42 -9.87 -2.43
N LEU A 15 5.72 -10.15 -2.56
CA LEU A 15 6.58 -10.49 -1.43
C LEU A 15 6.64 -9.33 -0.42
N VAL A 16 6.89 -8.10 -0.88
CA VAL A 16 6.96 -6.92 -0.01
C VAL A 16 5.62 -6.65 0.68
N PHE A 17 4.50 -6.83 -0.03
CA PHE A 17 3.16 -6.74 0.57
C PHE A 17 2.95 -7.77 1.67
N HIS A 18 3.40 -9.00 1.47
CA HIS A 18 3.32 -10.04 2.50
C HIS A 18 4.14 -9.66 3.74
N MET A 19 5.37 -9.14 3.55
CA MET A 19 6.20 -8.64 4.66
C MET A 19 5.52 -7.48 5.40
N SER A 20 4.91 -6.55 4.66
CA SER A 20 4.15 -5.42 5.22
C SER A 20 2.98 -5.86 6.11
N ASN A 21 2.26 -6.91 5.69
CA ASN A 21 1.16 -7.48 6.48
C ASN A 21 1.67 -8.19 7.74
N ILE A 22 2.79 -8.90 7.67
CA ILE A 22 3.41 -9.53 8.86
C ILE A 22 3.81 -8.47 9.88
N LEU A 23 4.33 -7.33 9.41
CA LEU A 23 4.75 -6.21 10.25
C LEU A 23 3.60 -5.28 10.66
N ASP A 24 2.36 -5.62 10.28
CA ASP A 24 1.14 -4.85 10.55
C ASP A 24 1.28 -3.35 10.20
N THR A 25 1.96 -3.03 9.09
CA THR A 25 2.18 -1.62 8.72
C THR A 25 0.89 -0.92 8.26
N GLY A 26 -0.13 -1.71 7.87
CA GLY A 26 -1.41 -1.22 7.37
C GLY A 26 -1.32 -0.49 6.03
N LEU A 27 -0.37 -0.87 5.18
CA LEU A 27 -0.19 -0.32 3.84
C LEU A 27 -0.82 -1.22 2.76
N ASP A 28 -1.65 -0.62 1.91
CA ASP A 28 -2.20 -1.29 0.73
C ASP A 28 -1.15 -1.52 -0.36
N ARG A 29 -1.39 -2.50 -1.25
CA ARG A 29 -0.51 -2.81 -2.39
C ARG A 29 -0.22 -1.59 -3.27
N HIS A 30 -1.22 -0.72 -3.46
CA HIS A 30 -1.04 0.48 -4.26
C HIS A 30 -0.09 1.48 -3.59
N ALA A 31 -0.27 1.73 -2.29
CA ALA A 31 0.61 2.62 -1.52
C ALA A 31 2.05 2.10 -1.49
N LEU A 32 2.24 0.79 -1.29
CA LEU A 32 3.56 0.16 -1.35
C LEU A 32 4.20 0.29 -2.73
N SER A 33 3.46 0.08 -3.81
CA SER A 33 3.98 0.27 -5.17
C SER A 33 4.47 1.69 -5.40
N ILE A 34 3.77 2.70 -4.88
CA ILE A 34 4.19 4.10 -4.98
C ILE A 34 5.46 4.33 -4.15
N LEU A 35 5.49 3.83 -2.91
CA LEU A 35 6.66 3.97 -2.03
C LEU A 35 7.92 3.31 -2.61
N ILE A 36 7.77 2.16 -3.26
CA ILE A 36 8.86 1.49 -3.97
C ILE A 36 9.34 2.35 -5.13
N ALA A 37 8.44 2.84 -5.99
CA ALA A 37 8.83 3.71 -7.11
C ALA A 37 9.53 5.01 -6.64
N LEU A 38 9.06 5.62 -5.55
CA LEU A 38 9.71 6.77 -4.94
C LEU A 38 11.09 6.42 -4.36
N SER A 39 11.23 5.25 -3.76
CA SER A 39 12.52 4.76 -3.26
C SER A 39 13.50 4.50 -4.41
N GLU A 40 13.03 3.97 -5.54
CA GLU A 40 13.82 3.77 -6.76
C GLU A 40 14.29 5.09 -7.40
N LEU A 41 13.53 6.17 -7.21
CA LEU A 41 13.90 7.53 -7.60
C LEU A 41 14.96 8.16 -6.67
N GLY A 42 15.38 7.47 -5.60
CA GLY A 42 16.39 7.92 -4.66
C GLY A 42 15.86 8.70 -3.47
N PHE A 43 14.54 8.70 -3.23
CA PHE A 43 13.99 9.30 -2.03
C PHE A 43 14.33 8.47 -0.79
N ASN A 44 14.56 9.16 0.34
CA ASN A 44 14.85 8.49 1.61
C ASN A 44 13.59 7.76 2.13
N PRO A 45 13.65 6.43 2.35
CA PRO A 45 12.50 5.65 2.83
C PRO A 45 12.03 6.06 4.24
N GLU A 46 12.93 6.55 5.10
CA GLU A 46 12.56 7.05 6.45
C GLU A 46 11.71 8.32 6.35
N ALA A 47 12.08 9.23 5.44
CA ALA A 47 11.32 10.45 5.20
C ALA A 47 9.94 10.12 4.59
N LEU A 48 9.88 9.19 3.64
CA LEU A 48 8.61 8.70 3.07
C LEU A 48 7.72 8.09 4.16
N ALA A 49 8.28 7.30 5.08
CA ALA A 49 7.54 6.74 6.20
C ALA A 49 6.96 7.82 7.14
N ALA A 50 7.71 8.89 7.40
CA ALA A 50 7.21 10.03 8.18
C ALA A 50 6.03 10.72 7.49
N VAL A 51 6.13 10.95 6.18
CA VAL A 51 5.03 11.53 5.37
C VAL A 51 3.79 10.64 5.40
N VAL A 52 3.94 9.32 5.20
CA VAL A 52 2.80 8.38 5.25
C VAL A 52 2.13 8.37 6.63
N LYS A 53 2.90 8.44 7.71
CA LYS A 53 2.36 8.52 9.07
C LYS A 53 1.56 9.81 9.30
N GLU A 54 2.07 10.93 8.80
CA GLU A 54 1.38 12.22 8.91
C GLU A 54 0.07 12.23 8.09
N LEU A 55 0.11 11.77 6.84
CA LEU A 55 -1.07 11.68 5.97
C LEU A 55 -2.17 10.80 6.59
N ARG A 56 -1.80 9.68 7.22
CA ARG A 56 -2.75 8.80 7.93
C ARG A 56 -3.30 9.42 9.22
N ARG A 57 -2.58 10.36 9.84
CA ARG A 57 -3.06 11.11 11.01
C ARG A 57 -4.10 12.15 10.61
N GLU A 58 -3.89 12.81 9.48
CA GLU A 58 -4.77 13.85 8.96
C GLU A 58 -6.01 13.30 8.25
N THR A 59 -5.98 12.05 7.80
CA THR A 59 -7.14 11.35 7.25
C THR A 59 -7.77 10.46 8.32
N PRO A 60 -8.73 10.97 9.13
CA PRO A 60 -9.54 10.07 9.93
C PRO A 60 -10.20 9.10 8.96
N VAL A 61 -9.91 7.82 9.15
CA VAL A 61 -10.55 6.69 8.47
C VAL A 61 -12.06 6.92 8.48
N SER A 62 -12.59 7.46 7.39
CA SER A 62 -14.03 7.56 7.17
C SER A 62 -14.50 6.14 6.87
N SER A 63 -14.62 5.38 7.95
CA SER A 63 -15.10 4.03 7.96
C SER A 63 -16.58 4.01 7.59
N SER A 64 -16.91 3.07 6.69
CA SER A 64 -18.25 2.53 6.44
C SER A 64 -19.07 3.17 5.32
N VAL A 65 -18.77 2.76 4.09
CA VAL A 65 -19.81 2.43 3.11
C VAL A 65 -20.00 0.91 3.05
N GLN A 66 -20.39 0.29 4.17
CA GLN A 66 -21.06 -1.01 4.11
C GLN A 66 -22.52 -0.75 3.72
N SER A 67 -22.78 -0.80 2.42
CA SER A 67 -24.14 -0.94 1.88
C SER A 67 -24.58 -2.39 2.10
N SER A 68 -24.95 -2.73 3.32
CA SER A 68 -25.75 -3.92 3.61
C SER A 68 -27.22 -3.50 3.62
N ALA A 69 -27.87 -3.65 2.46
CA ALA A 69 -29.30 -3.47 2.30
C ALA A 69 -30.07 -4.43 3.23
N PRO A 70 -31.08 -3.98 3.99
CA PRO A 70 -31.95 -4.88 4.72
C PRO A 70 -32.94 -5.51 3.74
N SER A 71 -32.83 -6.82 3.52
CA SER A 71 -33.93 -7.62 2.97
C SER A 71 -35.04 -7.71 4.02
N ALA A 72 -36.23 -7.22 3.69
CA ALA A 72 -37.47 -7.54 4.37
C ALA A 72 -38.68 -7.12 3.50
N PRO A 73 -39.87 -7.69 3.74
CA PRO A 73 -40.21 -9.08 4.07
C PRO A 73 -40.77 -9.87 2.86
#